data_AF-D7DC86-F1
#
_entry.id   AF-D7DC86-F1
#
_cell.length_a   1.000
_cell.length_b   1.000
_cell.length_c   1.000
_cell.angle_alpha   90.00
_cell.angle_beta   90.00
_cell.angle_gamma   90.00
#
_symmetry.space_group_name_H-M   'P 1'
#
loop_
_entity.id
_entity.type
_entity.pdbx_description
1 polymer ?
#
loop_
_entity_poly.entity_id
_entity_poly.type
_entity_poly.pdbx_seq_one_letter_code
_entity_poly.pdbx_strand_id
1 'polypeptide(L)'
;MIETNEVEEEWYVVKGLKPPIYVGLTRNSRKRIISILYILLALLIIFIFIAESSGLFIQGLSMILLFLLILGQGLLSFLPTRGKVLSLSDQKYIRGLLESIKDYVSKWSIPSNNIPVVAILSNGIYMYIYYSTGAKLLITFVKPTMYLKIVQGKPTVKTKFIKQYNGKTWRNKGLIIGVIDAVFPHPEIRGMNIHIRGNAIKLSTPIEHGQIREIVSNFNKIVRGRGDIL
;
A
#
# COMPACT_ATOMS: atom_id res chain seq x y z
N MET A 1 12.75 6.78 38.53
CA MET A 1 13.24 6.59 37.15
C MET A 1 12.05 6.17 36.33
N ILE A 2 11.52 7.07 35.51
CA ILE A 2 10.39 6.75 34.62
C ILE A 2 11.01 6.08 33.41
N GLU A 3 10.81 4.78 33.28
CA GLU A 3 11.08 4.08 32.02
C GLU A 3 10.22 4.73 30.94
N THR A 4 10.85 5.53 30.10
CA THR A 4 10.32 5.90 28.80
C THR A 4 10.18 4.61 28.01
N ASN A 5 8.99 4.02 28.07
CA ASN A 5 8.47 3.22 26.98
C ASN A 5 8.60 4.10 25.73
N GLU A 6 9.64 3.90 24.93
CA GLU A 6 9.68 4.36 23.55
C GLU A 6 8.52 3.66 22.86
N VAL A 7 7.35 4.30 22.92
CA VAL A 7 6.20 3.93 22.11
C VAL A 7 6.72 4.03 20.68
N GLU A 8 6.92 2.88 20.02
CA GLU A 8 7.20 2.86 18.58
C GLU A 8 6.14 3.73 17.90
N GLU A 9 6.54 4.94 17.49
CA GLU A 9 5.60 5.87 16.84
C GLU A 9 5.11 5.18 15.58
N GLU A 10 3.81 4.86 15.57
CA GLU A 10 3.15 4.20 14.45
C GLU A 10 3.47 4.97 13.18
N TRP A 11 3.82 4.27 12.09
CA TRP A 11 4.57 4.94 11.02
C TRP A 11 3.83 6.10 10.34
N TYR A 12 2.51 6.09 10.48
CA TYR A 12 1.54 7.04 9.96
C TYR A 12 1.27 8.23 10.87
N VAL A 13 1.88 8.30 12.05
CA VAL A 13 1.94 9.52 12.84
C VAL A 13 3.00 10.42 12.20
N VAL A 14 2.56 11.54 11.64
CA VAL A 14 3.43 12.50 10.94
C VAL A 14 3.35 13.84 11.67
N LYS A 15 4.49 14.36 12.09
CA LYS A 15 4.57 15.59 12.89
C LYS A 15 3.95 16.78 12.15
N GLY A 16 2.93 17.38 12.77
CA GLY A 16 2.22 18.54 12.22
C GLY A 16 1.18 18.23 11.14
N LEU A 17 0.98 16.95 10.78
CA LEU A 17 -0.13 16.51 9.95
C LEU A 17 -1.22 15.91 10.84
N LYS A 18 -2.49 16.17 10.53
CA LYS A 18 -3.62 15.54 11.23
C LYS A 18 -3.55 14.01 11.10
N PRO A 19 -4.02 13.24 12.09
CA PRO A 19 -4.06 11.78 11.97
C PRO A 19 -4.93 11.34 10.77
N PRO A 20 -4.67 10.15 10.19
CA PRO A 20 -5.48 9.63 9.09
C PRO A 20 -6.90 9.34 9.57
N ILE A 21 -7.90 9.62 8.73
CA ILE A 21 -9.34 9.42 9.03
C ILE A 21 -9.64 7.96 9.36
N TYR A 22 -8.97 7.04 8.65
CA TYR A 22 -9.03 5.63 8.97
C TYR A 22 -7.75 4.91 8.53
N VAL A 23 -7.45 3.82 9.24
CA VAL A 23 -6.32 2.92 8.97
C VAL A 23 -6.87 1.52 8.71
N GLY A 24 -6.73 1.07 7.46
CA GLY A 24 -7.12 -0.25 6.96
C GLY A 24 -5.97 -1.24 6.86
N LEU A 25 -4.84 -0.96 7.53
CA LEU A 25 -3.71 -1.88 7.60
C LEU A 25 -4.13 -3.17 8.32
N THR A 26 -4.16 -4.28 7.58
CA THR A 26 -4.40 -5.59 8.19
C THR A 26 -3.12 -6.07 8.85
N ARG A 27 -3.12 -6.17 10.19
CA ARG A 27 -2.03 -6.79 10.95
C ARG A 27 -1.93 -8.27 10.53
N ASN A 28 -0.78 -8.70 10.05
CA ASN A 28 -0.60 -10.04 9.47
C ASN A 28 -0.38 -11.10 10.57
N SER A 29 -1.28 -11.16 11.56
CA SER A 29 -1.18 -12.07 12.71
C SER A 29 -1.22 -13.55 12.31
N ARG A 30 -2.00 -13.89 11.26
CA ARG A 30 -2.15 -15.26 10.79
C ARG A 30 -0.83 -15.89 10.34
N LYS A 31 0.08 -15.15 9.71
CA LYS A 31 1.37 -15.71 9.27
C LYS A 31 2.34 -16.00 10.39
N ARG A 32 2.37 -15.16 11.44
CA ARG A 32 3.20 -15.41 12.63
C ARG A 32 2.72 -16.67 13.34
N ILE A 33 1.40 -16.82 13.49
CA ILE A 33 0.79 -18.00 14.12
C ILE A 33 1.03 -19.25 13.27
N ILE A 34 0.81 -19.21 11.96
CA ILE A 34 1.03 -20.37 11.06
C ILE A 34 2.53 -20.75 11.03
N SER A 35 3.44 -19.77 10.96
CA SER A 35 4.88 -20.03 10.98
C SER A 35 5.33 -20.65 12.31
N ILE A 36 4.81 -20.17 13.44
CA ILE A 36 5.08 -20.75 14.76
C ILE A 36 4.52 -22.17 14.84
N LEU A 37 3.31 -22.42 14.30
CA LEU A 37 2.70 -23.74 14.26
C LEU A 37 3.56 -24.74 13.47
N TYR A 38 4.13 -24.33 12.33
CA TYR A 38 5.03 -25.19 11.55
C TYR A 38 6.35 -25.48 12.26
N ILE A 39 6.91 -24.50 12.97
CA ILE A 39 8.12 -24.69 13.77
C ILE A 39 7.83 -25.68 14.91
N LEU A 40 6.71 -25.51 15.61
CA LEU A 40 6.26 -26.45 16.65
C LEU A 40 6.02 -27.86 16.10
N LEU A 41 5.40 -27.99 14.93
CA LEU A 41 5.14 -29.26 14.28
C LEU A 41 6.44 -29.95 13.84
N ALA A 42 7.42 -29.18 13.34
CA ALA A 42 8.74 -29.71 12.99
C ALA A 42 9.50 -30.21 14.24
N LEU A 43 9.45 -29.47 15.35
CA LEU A 43 10.01 -29.91 16.64
C LEU A 43 9.34 -31.18 17.15
N LEU A 44 8.02 -31.30 17.00
CA LEU A 44 7.26 -32.50 17.36
C LEU A 44 7.69 -33.72 16.54
N ILE A 45 7.88 -33.56 15.23
CA ILE A 45 8.36 -34.64 14.34
C ILE A 45 9.75 -35.12 14.77
N ILE A 46 10.66 -34.19 15.11
CA ILE A 46 12.00 -34.54 15.60
C ILE A 46 11.90 -35.32 16.92
N PHE A 47 11.07 -34.87 17.85
CA PHE A 47 10.88 -35.56 19.14
C PHE A 47 10.32 -36.97 18.97
N ILE A 48 9.30 -37.14 18.12
CA ILE A 48 8.68 -38.44 17.84
C ILE A 48 9.67 -39.38 17.14
N PHE A 49 10.48 -38.87 16.21
CA PHE A 49 11.53 -39.66 15.56
C PHE A 49 12.59 -40.19 16.55
N ILE A 50 13.02 -39.36 17.51
CA ILE A 50 13.96 -39.78 18.57
C ILE A 50 13.32 -40.83 19.49
N ALA A 51 12.04 -40.66 19.82
CA ALA A 51 11.31 -41.57 20.68
C ALA A 51 11.00 -42.92 19.98
N GLU A 52 10.72 -42.91 18.68
CA GLU A 52 10.67 -44.12 17.83
C GLU A 52 12.01 -44.85 17.78
N SER A 53 13.11 -44.11 17.59
CA SER A 53 14.47 -44.67 17.54
C SER A 53 14.89 -45.29 18.88
N SER A 54 14.27 -44.85 19.97
CA SER A 54 14.48 -45.37 21.33
C SER A 54 13.51 -46.51 21.70
N GLY A 55 12.64 -46.93 20.78
CA GLY A 55 11.68 -48.03 20.98
C GLY A 55 10.46 -47.70 21.85
N LEU A 56 10.22 -46.42 22.15
CA LEU A 56 9.13 -45.98 23.02
C LEU A 56 7.79 -45.80 22.29
N PHE A 57 7.81 -45.75 20.95
CA PHE A 57 6.65 -45.51 20.09
C PHE A 57 6.60 -46.46 18.89
N ILE A 58 5.42 -46.52 18.27
CA ILE A 58 5.17 -47.25 17.02
C ILE A 58 6.04 -46.66 15.90
N GLN A 59 6.78 -47.51 15.18
CA GLN A 59 7.61 -47.10 14.04
C GLN A 59 6.75 -46.53 12.90
N GLY A 60 7.21 -45.44 12.28
CA GLY A 60 6.60 -44.85 11.09
C GLY A 60 5.59 -43.72 11.35
N LEU A 61 5.33 -43.37 12.60
CA LEU A 61 4.47 -42.26 13.00
C LEU A 61 5.10 -40.91 12.62
N SER A 62 6.43 -40.81 12.70
CA SER A 62 7.24 -39.70 12.20
C SER A 62 7.04 -39.45 10.70
N MET A 63 6.99 -40.51 9.89
CA MET A 63 6.77 -40.44 8.44
C MET A 63 5.33 -40.02 8.10
N ILE A 64 4.33 -40.48 8.85
CA ILE A 64 2.93 -40.06 8.69
C ILE A 64 2.78 -38.56 8.99
N LEU A 65 3.40 -38.08 10.07
CA LEU A 65 3.38 -36.66 10.43
C LEU A 65 4.12 -35.78 9.42
N LEU A 66 5.25 -36.25 8.89
CA LEU A 66 5.98 -35.57 7.83
C LEU A 66 5.11 -35.42 6.57
N PHE A 67 4.41 -36.49 6.17
CA PHE A 67 3.50 -36.48 5.03
C PHE A 67 2.34 -35.50 5.21
N LEU A 68 1.73 -35.48 6.40
CA LEU A 68 0.68 -34.51 6.77
C LEU A 68 1.20 -33.07 6.72
N LEU A 69 2.45 -32.82 7.12
CA LEU A 69 3.06 -31.50 7.07
C LEU A 69 3.24 -31.02 5.62
N ILE A 70 3.72 -31.89 4.73
CA ILE A 70 3.89 -31.59 3.30
C ILE A 70 2.53 -31.33 2.64
N LEU A 71 1.52 -32.17 2.90
CA LEU A 71 0.16 -31.97 2.41
C LEU A 71 -0.45 -30.67 2.93
N GLY A 72 -0.27 -30.37 4.22
CA GLY A 72 -0.73 -29.15 4.85
C GLY A 72 -0.10 -27.90 4.25
N GLN A 73 1.20 -27.93 3.92
CA GLN A 73 1.86 -26.85 3.18
C GLN A 73 1.30 -26.68 1.78
N GLY A 74 1.05 -27.78 1.06
CA GLY A 74 0.38 -27.78 -0.23
C GLY A 74 -0.98 -27.09 -0.17
N LEU A 75 -1.85 -27.50 0.75
CA LEU A 75 -3.19 -26.92 0.95
C LEU A 75 -3.16 -25.44 1.33
N LEU A 76 -2.22 -25.03 2.21
CA LEU A 76 -2.08 -23.64 2.62
C LEU A 76 -1.49 -22.74 1.52
N SER A 77 -0.78 -23.30 0.54
CA SER A 77 -0.31 -22.56 -0.64
C SER A 77 -1.45 -22.10 -1.56
N PHE A 78 -2.59 -22.81 -1.54
CA PHE A 78 -3.81 -22.44 -2.28
C PHE A 78 -4.64 -21.34 -1.60
N LEU A 79 -4.40 -21.07 -0.31
CA LEU A 79 -5.03 -19.92 0.33
C LEU A 79 -4.46 -18.62 -0.24
N PRO A 80 -5.30 -17.59 -0.48
CA PRO A 80 -4.87 -16.34 -1.10
C PRO A 80 -3.69 -15.75 -0.34
N THR A 81 -2.52 -15.84 -0.97
CA THR A 81 -1.26 -15.40 -0.39
C THR A 81 -1.20 -13.87 -0.42
N ARG A 82 -0.95 -13.29 0.75
CA ARG A 82 -0.37 -11.96 0.97
C ARG A 82 -1.31 -10.78 0.70
N GLY A 83 -1.76 -10.13 1.79
CA GLY A 83 -1.57 -8.69 1.85
C GLY A 83 -0.06 -8.43 1.91
N LYS A 84 0.51 -7.75 0.92
CA LYS A 84 1.88 -7.21 1.04
C LYS A 84 1.95 -6.43 2.33
N VAL A 85 3.07 -6.48 3.04
CA VAL A 85 3.34 -5.52 4.12
C VAL A 85 4.09 -4.37 3.46
N LEU A 86 3.71 -3.14 3.78
CA LEU A 86 4.39 -1.94 3.30
C LEU A 86 5.85 -2.00 3.76
N SER A 87 6.82 -1.89 2.84
CA SER A 87 8.24 -2.00 3.18
C SER A 87 8.69 -0.84 4.08
N LEU A 88 9.72 -1.04 4.92
CA LEU A 88 10.22 0.02 5.80
C LEU A 88 10.79 1.22 5.01
N SER A 89 11.43 0.97 3.87
CA SER A 89 11.92 2.04 2.98
C SER A 89 10.76 2.84 2.39
N ASP A 90 9.69 2.18 1.96
CA ASP A 90 8.50 2.85 1.41
C ASP A 90 7.75 3.62 2.50
N GLN A 91 7.68 3.09 3.73
CA GLN A 91 7.12 3.80 4.89
C GLN A 91 7.88 5.11 5.16
N LYS A 92 9.22 5.05 5.21
CA LYS A 92 10.06 6.25 5.41
C LYS A 92 9.88 7.26 4.28
N TYR A 93 9.85 6.80 3.03
CA TYR A 93 9.62 7.66 1.86
C TYR A 93 8.25 8.35 1.92
N ILE A 94 7.18 7.57 2.17
CA ILE A 94 5.81 8.10 2.27
C ILE A 94 5.69 9.10 3.41
N ARG A 95 6.31 8.82 4.57
CA ARG A 95 6.33 9.75 5.70
C ARG A 95 6.98 11.07 5.32
N GLY A 96 8.20 11.03 4.76
CA GLY A 96 8.91 12.24 4.34
C GLY A 96 8.17 13.02 3.26
N LEU A 97 7.50 12.30 2.35
CA LEU A 97 6.64 12.90 1.34
C LEU A 97 5.46 13.64 1.96
N LEU A 98 4.67 12.98 2.82
CA LEU A 98 3.53 13.58 3.50
C LEU A 98 3.94 14.77 4.38
N GLU A 99 5.08 14.69 5.05
CA GLU A 99 5.64 15.79 5.83
C GLU A 99 5.97 17.00 4.92
N SER A 100 6.49 16.77 3.72
CA SER A 100 6.84 17.84 2.78
C SER A 100 5.63 18.60 2.20
N ILE A 101 4.45 17.98 2.22
CA ILE A 101 3.20 18.55 1.72
C ILE A 101 2.15 18.75 2.83
N LYS A 102 2.54 18.66 4.10
CA LYS A 102 1.60 18.64 5.23
C LYS A 102 0.63 19.82 5.23
N ASP A 103 1.10 21.01 4.86
CA ASP A 103 0.31 22.24 4.83
C ASP A 103 -0.75 22.24 3.72
N TYR A 104 -0.60 21.36 2.73
CA TYR A 104 -1.55 21.18 1.64
C TYR A 104 -2.52 20.04 1.89
N VAL A 105 -2.28 19.13 2.84
CA VAL A 105 -3.14 17.95 3.05
C VAL A 105 -4.34 18.35 3.92
N SER A 106 -5.54 18.33 3.35
CA SER A 106 -6.78 18.60 4.07
C SER A 106 -7.26 17.38 4.85
N LYS A 107 -7.31 16.23 4.18
CA LYS A 107 -7.81 14.96 4.70
C LYS A 107 -7.01 13.82 4.10
N TRP A 108 -6.80 12.74 4.84
CA TRP A 108 -6.14 11.55 4.30
C TRP A 108 -6.50 10.27 5.06
N SER A 109 -6.20 9.12 4.47
CA SER A 109 -6.46 7.79 5.01
C SER A 109 -5.42 6.79 4.51
N ILE A 110 -5.40 5.62 5.16
CA ILE A 110 -4.53 4.49 4.81
C ILE A 110 -5.41 3.27 4.49
N PRO A 111 -5.91 3.13 3.26
CA PRO A 111 -6.87 2.08 2.96
C PRO A 111 -6.34 0.65 3.08
N SER A 112 -5.09 0.42 2.70
CA SER A 112 -4.46 -0.91 2.77
C SER A 112 -2.94 -0.80 2.58
N ASN A 113 -2.20 -1.89 2.79
CA ASN A 113 -0.77 -1.92 2.45
C ASN A 113 -0.47 -1.69 0.96
N ASN A 114 -1.42 -2.02 0.07
CA ASN A 114 -1.24 -1.84 -1.38
C ASN A 114 -1.56 -0.40 -1.84
N ILE A 115 -2.32 0.32 -1.02
CA ILE A 115 -2.77 1.70 -1.27
C ILE A 115 -2.49 2.45 0.04
N PRO A 116 -1.21 2.74 0.33
CA PRO A 116 -0.81 3.26 1.63
C PRO A 116 -1.30 4.68 1.92
N VAL A 117 -1.65 5.46 0.89
CA VAL A 117 -2.15 6.83 1.08
C VAL A 117 -3.26 7.12 0.08
N VAL A 118 -4.36 7.67 0.58
CA VAL A 118 -5.32 8.46 -0.21
C VAL A 118 -5.57 9.75 0.54
N ALA A 119 -5.36 10.89 -0.11
CA ALA A 119 -5.46 12.21 0.46
C ALA A 119 -6.23 13.17 -0.44
N ILE A 120 -6.90 14.13 0.17
CA ILE A 120 -7.44 15.33 -0.47
C ILE A 120 -6.54 16.49 -0.08
N LEU A 121 -6.03 17.21 -1.08
CA LEU A 121 -5.25 18.41 -0.91
C LEU A 121 -6.17 19.64 -0.85
N SER A 122 -5.70 20.73 -0.23
CA SER A 122 -6.46 21.97 0.02
C SER A 122 -7.02 22.62 -1.24
N ASN A 123 -6.39 22.38 -2.39
CA ASN A 123 -6.81 22.87 -3.70
C ASN A 123 -7.77 21.92 -4.46
N GLY A 124 -8.32 20.91 -3.78
CA GLY A 124 -9.27 19.95 -4.34
C GLY A 124 -8.64 18.84 -5.18
N ILE A 125 -7.31 18.70 -5.15
CA ILE A 125 -6.60 17.61 -5.81
C ILE A 125 -6.65 16.37 -4.92
N TYR A 126 -7.00 15.23 -5.53
CA TYR A 126 -6.92 13.92 -4.91
C TYR A 126 -5.54 13.36 -5.19
N MET A 127 -4.81 13.01 -4.13
CA MET A 127 -3.52 12.33 -4.22
C MET A 127 -3.69 10.91 -3.70
N TYR A 128 -3.22 9.92 -4.46
CA TYR A 128 -3.16 8.55 -3.96
C TYR A 128 -1.83 7.89 -4.32
N ILE A 129 -1.28 7.18 -3.34
CA ILE A 129 -0.05 6.41 -3.44
C ILE A 129 -0.44 4.93 -3.40
N TYR A 130 0.03 4.16 -4.37
CA TYR A 130 -0.33 2.75 -4.52
C TYR A 130 0.75 1.93 -5.21
N TYR A 131 0.82 0.65 -4.92
CA TYR A 131 1.65 -0.27 -5.69
C TYR A 131 0.96 -0.69 -6.98
N SER A 132 1.69 -0.61 -8.09
CA SER A 132 1.34 -1.28 -9.33
C SER A 132 1.45 -2.81 -9.23
N THR A 133 0.90 -3.51 -10.22
CA THR A 133 1.06 -4.96 -10.41
C THR A 133 2.52 -5.40 -10.40
N GLY A 134 3.44 -4.60 -10.95
CA GLY A 134 4.89 -4.85 -10.94
C GLY A 134 5.62 -4.44 -9.66
N ALA A 135 4.91 -4.25 -8.54
CA ALA A 135 5.45 -3.82 -7.24
C ALA A 135 6.14 -2.44 -7.23
N LYS A 136 6.00 -1.64 -8.28
CA LYS A 136 6.48 -0.25 -8.28
C LYS A 136 5.47 0.63 -7.57
N LEU A 137 5.94 1.45 -6.63
CA LEU A 137 5.14 2.47 -5.96
C LEU A 137 4.87 3.62 -6.95
N LEU A 138 3.62 4.02 -7.05
CA LEU A 138 3.15 5.04 -7.97
C LEU A 138 2.41 6.11 -7.18
N ILE A 139 2.54 7.35 -7.64
CA ILE A 139 1.80 8.49 -7.10
C ILE A 139 0.94 9.03 -8.21
N THR A 140 -0.32 9.33 -7.92
CA THR A 140 -1.19 9.98 -8.89
C THR A 140 -1.94 11.11 -8.22
N PHE A 141 -1.88 12.27 -8.86
CA PHE A 141 -2.62 13.47 -8.52
C PHE A 141 -3.75 13.62 -9.53
N VAL A 142 -4.97 13.78 -9.06
CA VAL A 142 -6.15 13.95 -9.91
C VAL A 142 -6.95 15.13 -9.42
N LYS A 143 -7.22 16.08 -10.30
CA LYS A 143 -8.22 17.11 -10.07
C LYS A 143 -9.52 16.69 -10.76
N PRO A 144 -10.57 16.33 -10.00
CA PRO A 144 -11.83 15.88 -10.57
C PRO A 144 -12.44 16.96 -11.44
N THR A 145 -12.92 16.57 -12.61
CA THR A 145 -13.83 17.38 -13.44
C THR A 145 -15.25 16.83 -13.37
N MET A 146 -15.41 15.56 -13.01
CA MET A 146 -16.70 14.89 -12.87
C MET A 146 -16.63 13.79 -11.80
N TYR A 147 -17.63 13.76 -10.94
CA TYR A 147 -17.86 12.69 -9.97
C TYR A 147 -18.89 11.72 -10.55
N LEU A 148 -18.53 10.45 -10.68
CA LEU A 148 -19.39 9.46 -11.35
C LEU A 148 -20.25 8.69 -10.35
N LYS A 149 -19.62 8.03 -9.37
CA LYS A 149 -20.31 7.24 -8.35
C LYS A 149 -19.43 6.94 -7.15
N ILE A 150 -20.07 6.61 -6.04
CA ILE A 150 -19.45 6.00 -4.86
C ILE A 150 -20.00 4.58 -4.75
N VAL A 151 -19.12 3.60 -4.57
CA VAL A 151 -19.48 2.18 -4.55
C VAL A 151 -18.85 1.49 -3.35
N GLN A 152 -19.64 0.72 -2.62
CA GLN A 152 -19.14 -0.11 -1.52
C GLN A 152 -18.23 -1.21 -2.05
N GLY A 153 -17.10 -1.44 -1.38
CA GLY A 153 -16.20 -2.52 -1.75
C GLY A 153 -14.84 -2.47 -1.08
N LYS A 154 -14.02 -3.48 -1.39
CA LYS A 154 -12.63 -3.55 -0.91
C LYS A 154 -11.80 -2.40 -1.52
N PRO A 155 -10.82 -1.85 -0.77
CA PRO A 155 -9.93 -0.82 -1.29
C PRO A 155 -9.26 -1.26 -2.59
N THR A 156 -9.52 -0.54 -3.68
CA THR A 156 -9.00 -0.90 -5.02
C THR A 156 -8.63 0.36 -5.78
N VAL A 157 -7.48 0.36 -6.47
CA VAL A 157 -7.12 1.42 -7.43
C VAL A 157 -7.22 0.86 -8.85
N LYS A 158 -8.08 1.45 -9.69
CA LYS A 158 -8.15 1.22 -11.14
C LYS A 158 -8.01 2.57 -11.83
N THR A 159 -7.08 2.67 -12.76
CA THR A 159 -6.84 3.92 -13.51
C THR A 159 -6.78 3.62 -15.00
N LYS A 160 -7.45 4.44 -15.80
CA LYS A 160 -7.42 4.40 -17.26
C LYS A 160 -7.26 5.82 -17.80
N PHE A 161 -6.17 6.08 -18.51
CA PHE A 161 -6.03 7.36 -19.21
C PHE A 161 -6.91 7.35 -20.46
N ILE A 162 -7.85 8.28 -20.53
CA ILE A 162 -8.75 8.46 -21.68
C ILE A 162 -8.05 9.29 -22.76
N LYS A 163 -7.26 10.28 -22.33
CA LYS A 163 -6.45 11.13 -23.19
C LYS A 163 -5.11 11.36 -22.51
N GLN A 164 -4.02 11.08 -23.20
CA GLN A 164 -2.69 11.46 -22.73
C GLN A 164 -2.27 12.72 -23.48
N TYR A 165 -1.75 13.71 -22.75
CA TYR A 165 -1.20 14.90 -23.38
C TYR A 165 0.22 14.56 -23.82
N ASN A 166 0.47 14.60 -25.13
CA ASN A 166 1.82 14.47 -25.68
C ASN A 166 2.62 15.73 -25.32
N GLY A 167 3.22 15.73 -24.13
CA GLY A 167 4.32 16.60 -23.76
C GLY A 167 5.59 15.76 -23.81
N LYS A 168 6.65 16.30 -24.43
CA LYS A 168 7.96 15.67 -24.54
C LYS A 168 8.32 14.98 -23.23
N THR A 169 8.45 13.66 -23.28
CA THR A 169 9.12 12.84 -22.26
C THR A 169 10.56 13.34 -22.14
N TRP A 170 10.77 14.42 -21.39
CA TRP A 170 12.11 14.91 -21.08
C TRP A 170 12.46 14.49 -19.66
N ARG A 171 13.55 13.71 -19.58
CA ARG A 171 14.31 13.28 -18.40
C ARG A 171 13.68 12.27 -17.43
N ASN A 172 12.37 12.25 -17.18
CA ASN A 172 11.77 11.33 -16.20
C ASN A 172 10.93 10.20 -16.85
N LYS A 173 11.56 9.03 -17.06
CA LYS A 173 10.90 7.76 -17.43
C LYS A 173 9.89 7.35 -16.34
N GLY A 174 8.69 7.94 -16.34
CA GLY A 174 7.68 7.63 -15.33
C GLY A 174 6.57 8.66 -15.13
N LEU A 175 6.63 9.83 -15.77
CA LEU A 175 5.60 10.86 -15.75
C LEU A 175 4.56 10.64 -16.87
N ILE A 176 3.28 10.66 -16.53
CA ILE A 176 2.16 10.60 -17.48
C ILE A 176 1.15 11.67 -17.08
N ILE A 177 0.81 12.57 -18.02
CA ILE A 177 -0.16 13.64 -17.81
C ILE A 177 -1.33 13.45 -18.78
N GLY A 178 -2.56 13.66 -18.31
CA GLY A 178 -3.72 13.46 -19.17
C GLY A 178 -5.06 13.59 -18.46
N VAL A 179 -6.11 13.17 -19.17
CA VAL A 179 -7.43 12.94 -18.59
C VAL A 179 -7.52 11.48 -18.17
N ILE A 180 -7.86 11.25 -16.90
CA ILE A 180 -7.97 9.93 -16.30
C ILE A 180 -9.41 9.61 -15.94
N ASP A 181 -9.75 8.34 -16.08
CA ASP A 181 -10.87 7.68 -15.43
C ASP A 181 -10.30 6.85 -14.27
N ALA A 182 -10.66 7.18 -13.03
CA ALA A 182 -10.04 6.62 -11.84
C ALA A 182 -11.08 6.14 -10.83
N VAL A 183 -10.89 4.91 -10.34
CA VAL A 183 -11.58 4.35 -9.19
C VAL A 183 -10.54 4.12 -8.10
N PHE A 184 -10.73 4.69 -6.92
CA PHE A 184 -9.83 4.52 -5.78
C PHE A 184 -10.60 4.58 -4.46
N PRO A 185 -10.03 4.16 -3.32
CA PRO A 185 -10.72 4.20 -2.03
C PRO A 185 -11.17 5.62 -1.67
N HIS A 186 -12.35 5.77 -1.04
CA HIS A 186 -12.80 7.07 -0.59
C HIS A 186 -11.86 7.57 0.53
N PRO A 187 -11.36 8.82 0.47
CA PRO A 187 -10.44 9.37 1.48
C PRO A 187 -11.05 9.53 2.88
N GLU A 188 -12.35 9.33 3.04
CA GLU A 188 -13.10 9.68 4.26
C GLU A 188 -13.96 8.50 4.73
N ILE A 189 -14.63 7.82 3.80
CA ILE A 189 -15.55 6.74 4.12
C ILE A 189 -14.84 5.38 3.94
N ARG A 190 -14.61 4.68 5.05
CA ARG A 190 -14.01 3.35 5.06
C ARG A 190 -14.89 2.35 4.29
N GLY A 191 -14.27 1.50 3.46
CA GLY A 191 -14.98 0.45 2.73
C GLY A 191 -15.78 0.95 1.51
N MET A 192 -15.58 2.21 1.12
CA MET A 192 -16.13 2.79 -0.10
C MET A 192 -15.01 3.09 -1.09
N ASN A 193 -15.30 2.97 -2.37
CA ASN A 193 -14.46 3.49 -3.45
C ASN A 193 -15.21 4.61 -4.17
N ILE A 194 -14.48 5.63 -4.60
CA ILE A 194 -14.99 6.74 -5.40
C ILE A 194 -14.54 6.56 -6.85
N HIS A 195 -15.43 6.88 -7.78
CA HIS A 195 -15.17 6.89 -9.22
C HIS A 195 -15.22 8.34 -9.71
N ILE A 196 -14.08 8.83 -10.21
CA ILE A 196 -13.95 10.18 -10.75
C ILE A 196 -13.36 10.16 -12.16
N ARG A 197 -13.69 11.20 -12.90
CA ARG A 197 -12.97 11.59 -14.12
C ARG A 197 -12.35 12.96 -13.89
N GLY A 198 -11.13 13.17 -14.36
CA GLY A 198 -10.42 14.41 -14.11
C GLY A 198 -9.11 14.53 -14.86
N ASN A 199 -8.48 15.69 -14.73
CA ASN A 199 -7.10 15.86 -15.17
C ASN A 199 -6.17 15.22 -14.14
N ALA A 200 -5.12 14.56 -14.61
CA ALA A 200 -4.23 13.80 -13.76
C ALA A 200 -2.77 13.93 -14.15
N ILE A 201 -1.93 13.83 -13.12
CA ILE A 201 -0.48 13.68 -13.21
C ILE A 201 -0.13 12.39 -12.46
N LYS A 202 0.41 11.42 -13.18
CA LYS A 202 0.88 10.14 -12.62
C LYS A 202 2.39 10.09 -12.70
N LEU A 203 3.03 9.69 -11.62
CA LEU A 203 4.48 9.58 -11.51
C LEU A 203 4.88 8.23 -10.93
N SER A 204 6.06 7.75 -11.32
CA SER A 204 6.72 6.60 -10.72
C SER A 204 7.73 7.08 -9.67
N THR A 205 7.77 6.44 -8.50
CA THR A 205 8.72 6.78 -7.43
C THR A 205 10.11 6.18 -7.71
N PRO A 206 11.19 6.73 -7.12
CA PRO A 206 11.23 7.90 -6.23
C PRO A 206 11.09 9.23 -6.99
N ILE A 207 10.53 10.23 -6.31
CA ILE A 207 10.36 11.60 -6.80
C ILE A 207 10.88 12.54 -5.72
N GLU A 208 11.56 13.61 -6.13
CA GLU A 208 12.05 14.64 -5.23
C GLU A 208 10.89 15.40 -4.55
N HIS A 209 11.06 15.75 -3.28
CA HIS A 209 10.02 16.44 -2.51
C HIS A 209 9.69 17.84 -3.08
N GLY A 210 10.67 18.48 -3.73
CA GLY A 210 10.48 19.77 -4.41
C GLY A 210 9.51 19.68 -5.59
N GLN A 211 9.64 18.64 -6.42
CA GLN A 211 8.78 18.41 -7.58
C GLN A 211 7.32 18.18 -7.17
N ILE A 212 7.08 17.53 -6.04
CA ILE A 212 5.72 17.32 -5.54
C ILE A 212 5.09 18.63 -5.13
N ARG A 213 5.81 19.50 -4.39
CA ARG A 213 5.29 20.82 -4.03
C ARG A 213 4.98 21.66 -5.26
N GLU A 214 5.83 21.60 -6.28
CA GLU A 214 5.58 22.26 -7.55
C GLU A 214 4.31 21.73 -8.24
N ILE A 215 4.12 20.41 -8.29
CA ILE A 215 2.90 19.80 -8.84
C ILE A 215 1.66 20.27 -8.09
N VAL A 216 1.70 20.30 -6.75
CA VAL A 216 0.56 20.72 -5.94
C VAL A 216 0.24 22.20 -6.18
N SER A 217 1.25 23.07 -6.22
CA SER A 217 1.06 24.51 -6.40
C SER A 217 0.70 24.90 -7.84
N ASN A 218 1.26 24.23 -8.84
CA ASN A 218 1.14 24.59 -10.26
C ASN A 218 0.30 23.62 -11.09
N PHE A 219 -0.45 22.70 -10.46
CA PHE A 219 -1.19 21.62 -11.13
C PHE A 219 -1.94 22.06 -12.40
N ASN A 220 -2.76 23.11 -12.30
CA ASN A 220 -3.56 23.58 -13.43
C ASN A 220 -2.67 24.12 -14.57
N LYS A 221 -1.56 24.80 -14.24
CA LYS A 221 -0.61 25.31 -15.23
C LYS A 221 0.08 24.16 -15.94
N ILE A 222 0.56 23.16 -15.20
CA ILE A 222 1.23 21.97 -15.73
C ILE A 222 0.33 21.21 -16.70
N VAL A 223 -0.93 20.97 -16.30
CA VAL A 223 -1.92 20.29 -17.13
C VAL A 223 -2.27 21.11 -18.38
N ARG A 224 -2.47 22.44 -18.25
CA ARG A 224 -2.79 23.34 -19.37
C ARG A 224 -1.64 23.49 -20.35
N GLY A 225 -0.42 23.62 -19.83
CA GLY A 225 0.83 23.63 -20.59
C GLY A 225 1.24 22.25 -21.10
N ARG A 226 0.39 21.23 -20.97
CA ARG A 226 0.61 19.86 -21.47
C ARG A 226 1.96 19.25 -21.04
N GLY A 227 2.50 19.68 -19.91
CA GLY A 227 3.80 19.21 -19.38
C GLY A 227 5.01 20.11 -19.64
N ASP A 228 4.86 21.28 -20.28
CA ASP A 228 6.01 22.16 -20.64
C ASP A 228 6.61 22.94 -19.44
N ILE A 229 6.06 22.81 -18.24
CA ILE A 229 6.37 23.65 -17.06
C ILE A 229 7.04 22.83 -15.92
N LEU A 230 7.26 21.53 -16.11
CA LEU A 230 7.93 20.64 -15.12
C LEU A 230 9.32 20.21 -15.59
#